data_AF-A0A1Q4FS95-F1
#
_entry.id   AF-A0A1Q4FS95-F1
#
_cell.length_a   1.000
_cell.length_b   1.000
_cell.length_c   1.000
_cell.angle_alpha   90.00
_cell.angle_beta   90.00
_cell.angle_gamma   90.00
#
_symmetry.space_group_name_H-M   'P 1'
#
loop_
_entity.id
_entity.type
_entity.pdbx_description
1 polymer ?
#
loop_
_entity_poly.entity_id
_entity_poly.type
_entity_poly.pdbx_seq_one_letter_code
_entity_poly.pdbx_strand_id
1 'polypeptide(L)'
;MAWAARNRQSITYSQLESITGAHRAGLGQLLEPIQSYCLINNLPPLTVLVVQQESGLPGSGFSGSTAEDLGRSLMAVFAMDWLAHGNPQPEKLEAAVKAHPSNAAR
;
A
#
# COMPACT_ATOMS: atom_id res chain seq x y z
N MET A 1 4.26 7.90 -0.24
CA MET A 1 4.61 6.54 0.20
C MET A 1 6.03 6.12 -0.20
N ALA A 2 6.46 6.28 -1.46
CA ALA A 2 7.84 5.96 -1.87
C ALA A 2 8.94 6.58 -0.99
N TRP A 3 8.75 7.84 -0.56
CA TRP A 3 9.66 8.52 0.37
C TRP A 3 9.72 7.84 1.75
N ALA A 4 8.58 7.38 2.28
CA ALA A 4 8.52 6.67 3.55
C ALA A 4 9.19 5.29 3.46
N ALA A 5 9.02 4.59 2.33
CA ALA A 5 9.76 3.35 2.05
C ALA A 5 11.27 3.57 2.12
N ARG A 6 11.77 4.61 1.45
CA ARG A 6 13.21 4.96 1.45
C ARG A 6 13.76 5.27 2.84
N ASN A 7 12.97 5.93 3.68
CA ASN A 7 13.36 6.28 5.05
C ASN A 7 13.06 5.17 6.07
N ARG A 8 12.56 4.01 5.64
CA ARG A 8 12.15 2.90 6.50
C ARG A 8 11.11 3.30 7.56
N GLN A 9 10.17 4.15 7.15
CA GLN A 9 9.11 4.65 8.01
C GLN A 9 7.76 4.04 7.62
N SER A 10 6.98 3.64 8.62
CA SER A 10 5.56 3.34 8.47
C SER A 10 4.75 4.63 8.64
N ILE A 11 3.57 4.68 8.00
CA ILE A 11 2.64 5.80 8.06
C ILE A 11 1.34 5.27 8.67
N THR A 12 0.79 5.96 9.65
CA THR A 12 -0.52 5.56 10.19
C THR A 12 -1.67 6.02 9.29
N TYR A 13 -2.82 5.35 9.33
CA TYR A 13 -4.02 5.84 8.64
C TYR A 13 -4.40 7.29 9.02
N SER A 14 -4.18 7.69 10.28
CA SER A 14 -4.41 9.06 10.76
C SER A 14 -3.43 10.08 10.17
N GLN A 15 -2.16 9.71 10.03
CA GLN A 15 -1.17 10.53 9.33
C GLN A 15 -1.48 10.62 7.85
N LEU A 16 -1.91 9.52 7.22
CA LEU A 16 -2.27 9.49 5.81
C LEU A 16 -3.48 10.40 5.54
N GLU A 17 -4.50 10.37 6.39
CA GLU A 17 -5.64 11.29 6.36
C GLU A 17 -5.18 12.75 6.48
N SER A 18 -4.28 13.06 7.42
CA SER A 18 -3.77 14.42 7.61
C SER A 18 -2.93 14.93 6.43
N ILE A 19 -2.16 14.05 5.78
CA ILE A 19 -1.29 14.40 4.64
C ILE A 19 -2.09 14.55 3.34
N THR A 20 -3.07 13.66 3.12
CA THR A 20 -3.83 13.60 1.86
C THR A 20 -5.11 14.44 1.89
N GLY A 21 -5.60 14.79 3.08
CA GLY A 21 -6.93 15.37 3.28
C GLY A 21 -8.08 14.40 3.03
N ALA A 22 -7.79 13.13 2.69
CA ALA A 22 -8.80 12.12 2.42
C ALA A 22 -9.27 11.46 3.72
N HIS A 23 -10.59 11.38 3.88
CA HIS A 23 -11.17 10.81 5.09
C HIS A 23 -10.82 9.32 5.26
N ARG A 24 -10.58 8.88 6.51
CA ARG A 24 -10.17 7.51 6.83
C ARG A 24 -11.00 6.41 6.17
N ALA A 25 -12.32 6.61 6.05
CA ALA A 25 -13.22 5.66 5.41
C ALA A 25 -12.95 5.45 3.91
N GLY A 26 -12.43 6.47 3.21
CA GLY A 26 -12.10 6.43 1.77
C GLY A 26 -10.67 5.99 1.47
N LEU A 27 -9.78 5.95 2.47
CA LEU A 27 -8.38 5.56 2.26
C LEU A 27 -8.24 4.14 1.70
N GLY A 28 -9.14 3.22 2.03
CA GLY A 28 -9.14 1.88 1.46
C GLY A 28 -9.32 1.87 -0.07
N GLN A 29 -10.20 2.73 -0.59
CA GLN A 29 -10.43 2.88 -2.03
C GLN A 29 -9.24 3.55 -2.74
N LEU A 30 -8.51 4.42 -2.03
CA LEU A 30 -7.30 5.06 -2.57
C LEU A 30 -6.09 4.11 -2.58
N LEU A 31 -6.01 3.19 -1.62
CA LEU A 31 -4.91 2.23 -1.50
C LEU A 31 -5.07 1.01 -2.42
N GLU A 32 -6.30 0.64 -2.76
CA GLU A 32 -6.59 -0.53 -3.61
C GLU A 32 -5.92 -0.49 -4.98
N PRO A 33 -6.01 0.59 -5.78
CA PRO A 33 -5.33 0.63 -7.08
C PRO A 33 -3.84 0.38 -6.98
N ILE A 34 -3.21 0.87 -5.92
CA ILE A 34 -1.78 0.71 -5.66
C ILE A 34 -1.48 -0.75 -5.30
N GLN A 35 -2.30 -1.36 -4.45
CA GLN A 35 -2.15 -2.75 -4.04
C GLN A 35 -2.39 -3.72 -5.20
N SER A 36 -3.47 -3.56 -5.95
CA SER A 36 -3.75 -4.30 -7.18
C SER A 36 -2.61 -4.19 -8.19
N TYR A 37 -2.06 -2.99 -8.37
CA TYR A 37 -0.92 -2.79 -9.27
C TYR A 37 0.32 -3.56 -8.78
N CYS A 38 0.63 -3.53 -7.48
CA CYS A 38 1.74 -4.27 -6.92
C CYS A 38 1.57 -5.79 -7.12
N LEU A 39 0.37 -6.31 -6.88
CA LEU A 39 0.04 -7.72 -7.06
C LEU A 39 0.23 -8.19 -8.52
N ILE A 40 -0.30 -7.43 -9.48
CA ILE A 40 -0.21 -7.78 -10.92
C ILE A 40 1.23 -7.72 -11.43
N ASN A 41 2.02 -6.76 -10.97
CA ASN A 41 3.40 -6.57 -11.41
C ASN A 41 4.40 -7.36 -10.56
N ASN A 42 3.92 -8.22 -9.64
CA ASN A 42 4.73 -9.00 -8.70
C ASN A 42 5.74 -8.11 -7.91
N LEU A 43 5.30 -6.90 -7.57
CA LEU A 43 6.05 -5.93 -6.78
C LEU A 43 5.73 -6.11 -5.30
N PRO A 44 6.69 -5.77 -4.41
CA PRO A 44 6.44 -5.80 -2.98
C PRO A 44 5.29 -4.83 -2.62
N PRO A 45 4.38 -5.22 -1.72
CA PRO A 45 3.14 -4.48 -1.50
C PRO A 45 3.39 -3.18 -0.73
N LEU A 46 3.51 -2.05 -1.45
CA LEU A 46 3.82 -0.75 -0.86
C LEU A 46 2.82 -0.31 0.22
N THR A 47 1.57 -0.77 0.12
CA THR A 47 0.50 -0.50 1.09
C THR A 47 0.74 -1.12 2.46
N VAL A 48 1.70 -2.05 2.61
CA VAL A 48 2.13 -2.62 3.91
C VAL A 48 2.70 -1.55 4.86
N LEU A 49 3.18 -0.42 4.32
CA LEU A 49 3.66 0.71 5.12
C LEU A 49 2.54 1.43 5.87
N VAL A 50 1.28 1.26 5.43
CA VAL A 50 0.13 1.92 6.02
C VAL A 50 -0.40 1.06 7.15
N VAL A 51 -0.23 1.51 8.38
CA VAL A 51 -0.54 0.75 9.59
C VAL A 51 -1.61 1.44 10.43
N GLN A 52 -2.29 0.66 11.27
CA GLN A 52 -3.18 1.18 12.30
C GLN A 52 -2.34 1.76 13.43
N GLN A 53 -2.77 2.90 13.97
CA GLN A 53 -2.02 3.61 15.01
C GLN A 53 -1.91 2.80 16.32
N GLU A 54 -2.94 2.02 16.67
CA GLU A 54 -3.00 1.27 17.93
C GLU A 54 -2.22 -0.06 17.87
N SER A 55 -2.29 -0.78 16.75
CA SER A 55 -1.68 -2.12 16.63
C SER A 55 -0.34 -2.13 15.90
N GLY A 56 -0.02 -1.09 15.12
CA GLY A 56 1.15 -1.09 14.24
C GLY A 56 1.07 -2.09 13.08
N LEU A 57 -0.09 -2.71 12.87
CA LEU A 57 -0.36 -3.68 11.80
C LEU A 57 -1.17 -3.01 10.67
N PRO A 58 -1.10 -3.50 9.41
CA PRO A 58 -1.95 -3.00 8.35
C PRO A 58 -3.44 -3.14 8.63
N GLY A 59 -4.25 -2.35 7.92
CA GLY A 59 -5.71 -2.46 8.00
C GLY A 59 -6.23 -3.81 7.52
N SER A 60 -7.44 -4.18 7.92
CA SER A 60 -8.10 -5.43 7.53
C SER A 60 -8.32 -5.59 6.01
N GLY A 61 -8.24 -4.50 5.23
CA GLY A 61 -8.29 -4.54 3.75
C GLY A 61 -6.96 -4.86 3.06
N PHE A 62 -5.88 -5.05 3.82
CA PHE A 62 -4.58 -5.42 3.27
C PHE A 62 -4.57 -6.92 2.93
N SER A 63 -4.51 -7.22 1.63
CA SER A 63 -4.38 -8.57 1.06
C SER A 63 -3.05 -8.78 0.34
N GLY A 64 -2.13 -7.80 0.45
CA GLY A 64 -0.82 -7.84 -0.21
C GLY A 64 0.16 -8.84 0.42
N SER A 65 -0.07 -9.30 1.65
CA SER A 65 0.71 -10.35 2.33
C SER A 65 -0.03 -10.92 3.53
N THR A 66 0.38 -12.10 3.98
CA THR A 66 -0.09 -12.73 5.22
C THR A 66 0.50 -12.02 6.44
N ALA A 67 -0.12 -12.21 7.61
CA ALA A 67 0.41 -11.69 8.88
C ALA A 67 1.80 -12.26 9.21
N GLU A 68 2.07 -13.51 8.82
CA GLU A 68 3.35 -14.19 9.03
C GLU A 68 4.46 -13.64 8.14
N ASP A 69 4.12 -13.21 6.91
CA ASP A 69 5.07 -12.65 5.94
C ASP A 69 5.23 -11.13 6.05
N LEU A 70 4.54 -10.48 6.98
CA LEU A 70 4.50 -9.02 7.10
C LEU A 70 5.91 -8.40 7.17
N GLY A 71 6.76 -8.98 8.02
CA GLY A 71 8.14 -8.53 8.19
C GLY A 71 8.97 -8.69 6.90
N ARG A 72 8.78 -9.79 6.17
CA ARG A 72 9.46 -10.04 4.88
C ARG A 72 9.01 -9.02 3.84
N SER A 73 7.72 -8.74 3.77
CA SER A 73 7.16 -7.79 2.82
C SER A 73 7.58 -6.35 3.13
N LEU A 74 7.66 -5.97 4.39
CA LEU A 74 8.24 -4.68 4.82
C LEU A 74 9.70 -4.56 4.38
N MET A 75 10.52 -5.60 4.61
CA MET A 75 11.92 -5.60 4.17
C MET A 75 12.04 -5.49 2.64
N ALA A 76 11.20 -6.19 1.89
CA ALA A 76 11.19 -6.11 0.42
C ALA A 76 10.81 -4.71 -0.08
N VAL A 77 9.81 -4.08 0.55
CA VAL A 77 9.42 -2.69 0.25
C VAL A 77 10.57 -1.73 0.56
N PHE A 78 11.29 -1.91 1.67
CA PHE A 78 12.43 -1.05 2.03
C PHE A 78 13.68 -1.28 1.16
N ALA A 79 13.83 -2.48 0.59
CA ALA A 79 14.96 -2.81 -0.28
C ALA A 79 14.79 -2.27 -1.71
N MET A 80 13.55 -2.10 -2.18
CA MET A 80 13.26 -1.61 -3.52
C MET A 80 13.42 -0.08 -3.62
N ASP A 81 14.10 0.40 -4.65
CA ASP A 81 14.17 1.84 -4.95
C ASP A 81 12.90 2.33 -5.67
N TRP A 82 11.89 2.68 -4.87
CA TRP A 82 10.62 3.20 -5.37
C TRP A 82 10.73 4.55 -6.07
N LEU A 83 11.75 5.36 -5.72
CA LEU A 83 11.93 6.66 -6.36
C LEU A 83 12.50 6.48 -7.78
N ALA A 84 13.42 5.53 -7.97
CA ALA A 84 13.92 5.17 -9.29
C ALA A 84 12.89 4.40 -10.14
N HIS A 85 12.04 3.57 -9.50
CA HIS A 85 10.95 2.87 -10.20
C HIS A 85 9.92 3.84 -10.81
N GLY A 86 9.68 4.96 -10.14
CA GLY A 86 8.72 5.97 -10.59
C GLY A 86 7.28 5.62 -10.25
N ASN A 87 6.39 6.59 -10.45
CA ASN A 87 4.95 6.42 -10.18
C ASN A 87 4.25 5.84 -11.42
N PRO A 88 3.47 4.76 -11.31
CA PRO A 88 2.59 4.35 -12.40
C PRO A 88 1.63 5.48 -12.79
N GLN A 89 1.31 5.52 -14.08
CA GLN A 89 0.29 6.44 -14.60
C GLN A 89 -1.11 6.03 -14.08
N PRO A 90 -2.04 6.98 -13.88
CA PRO A 90 -3.38 6.71 -13.34
C PRO A 90 -4.12 5.59 -14.08
N GLU A 91 -4.00 5.53 -15.41
CA GLU A 91 -4.68 4.54 -16.25
C GLU A 91 -4.20 3.11 -15.94
N LYS A 92 -2.93 2.94 -15.57
CA LYS A 92 -2.37 1.63 -15.16
C LYS A 92 -2.92 1.19 -13.81
N LEU A 93 -3.14 2.14 -12.90
CA LEU A 93 -3.75 1.85 -11.59
C LEU A 93 -5.22 1.45 -11.76
N GLU A 94 -5.97 2.17 -12.59
CA GLU A 94 -7.36 1.82 -12.92
C GLU A 94 -7.48 0.46 -13.61
N ALA A 95 -6.59 0.18 -14.57
CA ALA A 95 -6.54 -1.12 -15.23
C ALA A 95 -6.20 -2.24 -14.25
N ALA A 96 -5.32 -1.97 -13.27
CA ALA A 96 -4.96 -2.94 -12.25
C ALA A 96 -6.15 -3.30 -11.34
N VAL A 97 -6.96 -2.32 -10.92
CA VAL A 97 -8.18 -2.60 -10.14
C VAL A 97 -9.15 -3.46 -10.94
N LYS A 98 -9.34 -3.15 -12.23
CA LYS A 98 -10.24 -3.93 -13.11
C LYS A 98 -9.77 -5.36 -13.30
N ALA A 99 -8.46 -5.58 -13.41
CA ALA A 99 -7.89 -6.90 -13.63
C ALA A 99 -7.81 -7.74 -12.34
N HIS A 100 -7.50 -7.12 -11.20
CA HIS A 100 -7.35 -7.81 -9.92
C HIS A 100 -7.78 -6.90 -8.75
N PRO A 101 -9.08 -6.80 -8.44
CA PRO A 101 -9.53 -5.96 -7.32
C PRO A 101 -9.05 -6.54 -5.99
N SER A 102 -8.28 -5.76 -5.23
CA SER A 102 -7.67 -6.24 -3.99
C SER A 102 -8.57 -6.10 -2.76
N ASN A 103 -9.60 -5.25 -2.82
CA ASN A 103 -10.59 -5.05 -1.75
C ASN A 103 -11.89 -5.85 -1.96
N ALA A 104 -12.04 -6.57 -3.08
CA ALA A 104 -13.29 -7.24 -3.44
C ALA A 104 -13.68 -8.42 -2.51
N ALA A 105 -12.83 -8.81 -1.56
CA ALA A 105 -13.14 -9.81 -0.55
C ALA A 105 -13.97 -9.25 0.64
N ARG A 106 -14.91 -8.33 0.37
CA ARG A 106 -15.87 -7.83 1.36
C ARG A 106 -17.22 -8.50 1.24
#